data_AF-A0A6M1MEG3-F1
#
_entry.id   AF-A0A6M1MEG3-F1
#
_cell.length_a   1.000
_cell.length_b   1.000
_cell.length_c   1.000
_cell.angle_alpha   90.00
_cell.angle_beta   90.00
_cell.angle_gamma   90.00
#
_symmetry.space_group_name_H-M   'P 1'
#
loop_
_entity.id
_entity.type
_entity.pdbx_description
1 polymer ?
#
loop_
_entity_poly.entity_id
_entity_poly.type
_entity_poly.pdbx_seq_one_letter_code
_entity_poly.pdbx_strand_id
1 'polypeptide(L)'
;MCGIVGIVGRNAVAGQVVDALRRLEYRGYDSAGIATLEAGRLERRRAEGKLSNLQLKLLQNPLAGAIGIGHTRWATHGRPNETNAHPHATERLAVVHNGIIENFRELKAELAAQGCAFETETDTEVVAQLVSHLMRTGLGPVAAVEAALPRLRGAFALAFLFAGQEDFLIGARHGAPLAVGFGDGETYLGSDALALAPFTDEITYLDEGDWTILTRDGAEIRDGAGHVVARPRQKIATQAFLVDKGNYRHFMAKEIHEQPEVVGRTFAHYVDLAAGRVALPEALPFDFATLTRISITA
;
A
#
# COMPACT_ATOMS: atom_id res chain seq x y z
N MET A 1 -1.59 0.70 -11.40
CA MET A 1 -0.91 0.95 -10.11
C MET A 1 -1.25 -0.24 -9.20
N CYS A 2 -0.34 -0.79 -8.40
CA CYS A 2 -0.71 -1.96 -7.59
C CYS A 2 -1.46 -1.55 -6.31
N GLY A 3 -2.01 -2.50 -5.55
CA GLY A 3 -2.67 -2.25 -4.26
C GLY A 3 -1.99 -2.96 -3.11
N ILE A 4 -1.70 -2.26 -2.01
CA ILE A 4 -1.18 -2.81 -0.74
C ILE A 4 -2.24 -2.66 0.34
N VAL A 5 -2.41 -3.71 1.14
CA VAL A 5 -3.16 -3.70 2.40
C VAL A 5 -2.35 -4.43 3.47
N GLY A 6 -2.29 -3.89 4.68
CA GLY A 6 -1.78 -4.56 5.87
C GLY A 6 -2.73 -4.33 7.05
N ILE A 7 -2.89 -5.33 7.90
CA ILE A 7 -3.79 -5.26 9.06
C ILE A 7 -3.07 -5.88 10.26
N VAL A 8 -2.98 -5.11 11.35
CA VAL A 8 -2.63 -5.61 12.69
C VAL A 8 -3.92 -5.66 13.50
N GLY A 9 -4.57 -6.81 13.48
CA GLY A 9 -5.90 -7.02 14.04
C GLY A 9 -5.90 -7.85 15.32
N ARG A 10 -7.11 -8.12 15.81
CA ARG A 10 -7.35 -9.00 16.98
C ARG A 10 -7.88 -10.39 16.59
N ASN A 11 -8.51 -10.49 15.43
CA ASN A 11 -9.11 -11.70 14.89
C ASN A 11 -8.55 -12.01 13.51
N ALA A 12 -8.89 -13.16 12.93
CA ALA A 12 -8.44 -13.55 11.60
C ALA A 12 -8.72 -12.45 10.55
N VAL A 13 -7.66 -11.92 9.92
CA VAL A 13 -7.77 -10.71 9.06
C VAL A 13 -7.91 -11.01 7.58
N ALA A 14 -7.77 -12.27 7.15
CA ALA A 14 -7.70 -12.62 5.74
C ALA A 14 -8.92 -12.14 4.93
N GLY A 15 -10.14 -12.25 5.49
CA GLY A 15 -11.36 -11.74 4.87
C GLY A 15 -11.34 -10.22 4.71
N GLN A 16 -10.96 -9.49 5.76
CA GLN A 16 -10.83 -8.03 5.73
C GLN A 16 -9.80 -7.59 4.68
N VAL A 17 -8.65 -8.26 4.61
CA VAL A 17 -7.62 -7.98 3.59
C VAL A 17 -8.18 -8.16 2.18
N VAL A 18 -8.92 -9.25 1.90
CA VAL A 18 -9.56 -9.46 0.58
C VAL A 18 -10.55 -8.35 0.26
N ASP A 19 -11.39 -7.95 1.22
CA ASP A 19 -12.41 -6.92 1.01
C ASP A 19 -11.79 -5.55 0.72
N ALA A 20 -10.67 -5.23 1.36
CA ALA A 20 -9.87 -4.05 1.07
C ALA A 20 -9.22 -4.12 -0.32
N LEU A 21 -8.62 -5.26 -0.68
CA LEU A 21 -8.04 -5.46 -2.02
C LEU A 21 -9.07 -5.37 -3.14
N ARG A 22 -10.33 -5.79 -2.90
CA ARG A 22 -11.42 -5.66 -3.88
C ARG A 22 -11.64 -4.20 -4.30
N ARG A 23 -11.44 -3.27 -3.38
CA ARG A 23 -11.55 -1.83 -3.63
C ARG A 23 -10.36 -1.26 -4.40
N LEU A 24 -9.25 -2.01 -4.48
CA LEU A 24 -8.05 -1.65 -5.23
C LEU A 24 -7.93 -2.39 -6.57
N GLU A 25 -8.86 -3.29 -6.91
CA GLU A 25 -8.80 -4.13 -8.12
C GLU A 25 -8.81 -3.30 -9.42
N TYR A 26 -9.37 -2.08 -9.39
CA TYR A 26 -9.32 -1.16 -10.53
C TYR A 26 -7.89 -0.72 -10.89
N ARG A 27 -6.93 -0.88 -9.97
CA ARG A 27 -5.55 -0.47 -10.20
C ARG A 27 -4.66 -1.62 -10.72
N GLY A 28 -4.97 -2.87 -10.40
CA GLY A 28 -4.22 -4.06 -10.80
C GLY A 28 -5.02 -5.35 -10.68
N TYR A 29 -4.91 -6.23 -11.69
CA TYR A 29 -5.77 -7.40 -11.88
C TYR A 29 -5.05 -8.63 -12.43
N ASP A 30 -3.72 -8.59 -12.56
CA ASP A 30 -2.94 -9.70 -13.15
C ASP A 30 -2.71 -10.85 -12.17
N SER A 31 -2.65 -10.55 -10.88
CA SER A 31 -2.55 -11.52 -9.79
C SER A 31 -2.84 -10.86 -8.45
N ALA A 32 -3.14 -11.67 -7.44
CA ALA A 32 -3.34 -11.22 -6.07
C ALA A 32 -2.83 -12.26 -5.06
N GLY A 33 -2.55 -11.82 -3.85
CA GLY A 33 -2.19 -12.73 -2.77
C GLY A 33 -2.23 -12.10 -1.39
N ILE A 34 -2.25 -12.95 -0.38
CA ILE A 34 -2.30 -12.60 1.04
C ILE A 34 -1.32 -13.51 1.79
N ALA A 35 -0.68 -12.95 2.81
CA ALA A 35 0.03 -13.69 3.84
C ALA A 35 -0.48 -13.28 5.22
N THR A 36 -0.63 -14.25 6.11
CA THR A 36 -0.96 -14.03 7.53
C THR A 36 0.03 -14.78 8.42
N LEU A 37 0.08 -14.40 9.69
CA LEU A 37 0.87 -15.11 10.70
C LEU A 37 -0.05 -15.97 11.58
N GLU A 38 0.14 -17.28 11.54
CA GLU A 38 -0.64 -18.27 12.29
C GLU A 38 0.26 -18.98 13.31
N ALA A 39 0.07 -18.69 14.60
CA ALA A 39 0.88 -19.23 15.68
C ALA A 39 2.39 -19.07 15.39
N GLY A 40 2.78 -17.86 14.98
CA GLY A 40 4.14 -17.48 14.61
C GLY A 40 4.63 -18.01 13.25
N ARG A 41 3.82 -18.75 12.48
CA ARG A 41 4.20 -19.27 11.16
C ARG A 41 3.60 -18.45 10.02
N LEU A 42 4.42 -18.14 9.02
CA LEU A 42 3.98 -17.45 7.82
C LEU A 42 3.22 -18.40 6.91
N GLU A 43 1.96 -18.10 6.67
CA GLU A 43 1.11 -18.79 5.71
C GLU A 43 0.74 -17.83 4.59
N ARG A 44 0.81 -18.29 3.34
CA ARG A 44 0.51 -17.45 2.16
C ARG A 44 -0.38 -18.16 1.15
N ARG A 45 -1.27 -17.40 0.52
CA ARG A 45 -2.10 -17.84 -0.61
C ARG A 45 -1.99 -16.79 -1.71
N ARG A 46 -1.75 -17.26 -2.93
CA ARG A 46 -1.57 -16.41 -4.12
C ARG A 46 -2.34 -17.00 -5.28
N ALA A 47 -2.80 -16.16 -6.18
CA ALA A 47 -3.50 -16.58 -7.39
C ALA A 47 -3.16 -15.65 -8.55
N GLU A 48 -3.02 -16.22 -9.74
CA GLU A 48 -3.00 -15.46 -10.97
C GLU A 48 -4.41 -15.00 -11.37
N GLY A 49 -4.47 -13.92 -12.15
CA GLY A 49 -5.70 -13.29 -12.62
C GLY A 49 -6.44 -12.53 -11.52
N LYS A 50 -7.78 -12.51 -11.65
CA LYS A 50 -8.68 -11.70 -10.84
C LYS A 50 -8.67 -12.10 -9.36
N LEU A 51 -9.06 -11.16 -8.50
CA LEU A 51 -9.13 -11.38 -7.05
C LEU A 51 -10.08 -12.54 -6.66
N SER A 52 -11.08 -12.85 -7.49
CA SER A 52 -11.97 -14.01 -7.30
C SER A 52 -11.22 -15.34 -7.23
N ASN A 53 -10.10 -15.48 -7.93
CA ASN A 53 -9.29 -16.71 -7.90
C ASN A 53 -8.63 -16.88 -6.53
N LEU A 54 -8.17 -15.79 -5.93
CA LEU A 54 -7.62 -15.80 -4.56
C LEU A 54 -8.72 -16.15 -3.54
N GLN A 55 -9.92 -15.60 -3.71
CA GLN A 55 -11.07 -15.92 -2.83
C GLN A 55 -11.39 -17.41 -2.83
N LEU A 56 -11.41 -18.05 -4.01
CA LEU A 56 -11.64 -19.50 -4.11
C LEU A 56 -10.58 -20.30 -3.35
N LYS A 57 -9.30 -19.91 -3.44
CA LYS A 57 -8.22 -20.56 -2.68
C LYS A 57 -8.38 -20.39 -1.17
N LEU A 58 -8.81 -19.22 -0.71
CA LEU A 58 -9.05 -18.96 0.72
C LEU A 58 -10.26 -19.72 1.27
N LEU A 59 -11.29 -19.97 0.45
CA LEU A 59 -12.41 -20.82 0.84
C LEU A 59 -11.97 -22.28 1.06
N GLN A 60 -11.03 -22.76 0.25
CA GLN A 60 -10.50 -24.13 0.35
C GLN A 60 -9.46 -24.28 1.46
N ASN A 61 -8.58 -23.28 1.61
CA ASN A 61 -7.47 -23.28 2.56
C ASN A 61 -7.42 -21.92 3.26
N PRO A 62 -8.28 -21.72 4.28
CA PRO A 62 -8.40 -20.44 4.96
C PRO A 62 -7.11 -20.05 5.68
N LEU A 63 -6.99 -18.74 5.88
CA LEU A 63 -5.91 -18.12 6.65
C LEU A 63 -6.50 -17.53 7.95
N ALA A 64 -6.03 -17.99 9.10
CA ALA A 64 -6.58 -17.71 10.42
C ALA A 64 -5.78 -16.67 11.23
N GLY A 65 -4.67 -16.16 10.69
CA GLY A 65 -3.79 -15.24 11.41
C GLY A 65 -4.43 -13.87 11.69
N ALA A 66 -4.12 -13.31 12.86
CA ALA A 66 -4.65 -12.01 13.31
C ALA A 66 -3.88 -10.80 12.77
N ILE A 67 -2.80 -11.05 12.04
CA ILE A 67 -1.97 -10.05 11.37
C ILE A 67 -1.68 -10.54 9.96
N GLY A 68 -1.68 -9.63 8.99
CA GLY A 68 -1.51 -10.02 7.60
C GLY A 68 -1.29 -8.86 6.64
N ILE A 69 -0.75 -9.21 5.49
CA ILE A 69 -0.54 -8.31 4.35
C ILE A 69 -1.13 -8.91 3.09
N GLY A 70 -1.61 -8.06 2.19
CA GLY A 70 -2.21 -8.44 0.93
C GLY A 70 -1.82 -7.51 -0.20
N HIS A 71 -1.93 -8.02 -1.42
CA HIS A 71 -1.55 -7.30 -2.62
C HIS A 71 -2.41 -7.63 -3.83
N THR A 72 -2.67 -6.62 -4.67
CA THR A 72 -3.10 -6.78 -6.06
C THR A 72 -2.02 -6.24 -6.98
N ARG A 73 -1.62 -7.04 -7.96
CA ARG A 73 -0.46 -6.78 -8.81
C ARG A 73 -0.87 -6.44 -10.24
N TRP A 74 -0.21 -5.43 -10.77
CA TRP A 74 -0.05 -5.15 -12.19
C TRP A 74 1.41 -5.43 -12.53
N ALA A 75 1.68 -6.43 -13.37
CA ALA A 75 3.05 -6.90 -13.58
C ALA A 75 3.89 -5.89 -14.40
N THR A 76 4.99 -5.40 -13.82
CA THR A 76 6.02 -4.59 -14.51
C THR A 76 7.26 -5.42 -14.84
N HIS A 77 7.67 -6.30 -13.93
CA HIS A 77 8.75 -7.27 -14.09
C HIS A 77 8.24 -8.71 -13.95
N GLY A 78 8.71 -9.62 -14.79
CA GLY A 78 8.31 -11.03 -14.74
C GLY A 78 6.88 -11.28 -15.24
N ARG A 79 6.61 -12.52 -15.64
CA ARG A 79 5.28 -12.90 -16.17
C ARG A 79 4.19 -12.86 -15.09
N PRO A 80 2.93 -12.55 -15.43
CA PRO A 80 1.81 -12.60 -14.49
C PRO A 80 1.43 -14.06 -14.22
N ASN A 81 2.05 -14.64 -13.19
CA ASN A 81 1.79 -16.00 -12.73
C ASN A 81 1.77 -16.03 -11.19
N GLU A 82 1.39 -17.16 -10.62
CA GLU A 82 1.33 -17.32 -9.16
C GLU A 82 2.70 -17.18 -8.47
N THR A 83 3.80 -17.60 -9.11
CA THR A 83 5.15 -17.50 -8.56
C THR A 83 5.58 -16.05 -8.34
N ASN A 84 5.29 -15.18 -9.31
CA ASN A 84 5.60 -13.75 -9.30
C ASN A 84 4.52 -12.90 -8.60
N ALA A 85 3.42 -13.51 -8.15
CA ALA A 85 2.42 -12.83 -7.35
C ALA A 85 2.99 -12.49 -5.96
N HIS A 86 2.63 -11.33 -5.44
CA HIS A 86 2.94 -10.93 -4.07
C HIS A 86 1.95 -11.59 -3.09
N PRO A 87 2.27 -11.75 -1.80
CA PRO A 87 3.55 -11.43 -1.15
C PRO A 87 4.70 -12.34 -1.60
N HIS A 88 5.90 -11.78 -1.72
CA HIS A 88 7.14 -12.58 -1.76
C HIS A 88 7.53 -12.91 -0.33
N ALA A 89 8.11 -14.10 -0.10
CA ALA A 89 8.42 -14.55 1.24
C ALA A 89 9.72 -15.34 1.30
N THR A 90 10.35 -15.27 2.47
CA THR A 90 11.37 -16.21 2.94
C THR A 90 10.82 -16.94 4.17
N GLU A 91 11.63 -17.78 4.81
CA GLU A 91 11.28 -18.37 6.11
C GLU A 91 11.10 -17.32 7.22
N ARG A 92 11.68 -16.11 7.07
CA ARG A 92 11.71 -15.08 8.12
C ARG A 92 10.67 -14.00 7.95
N LEU A 93 10.25 -13.70 6.71
CA LEU A 93 9.33 -12.60 6.44
C LEU A 93 8.57 -12.79 5.13
N ALA A 94 7.45 -12.10 5.00
CA ALA A 94 6.75 -11.83 3.77
C ALA A 94 6.72 -10.33 3.49
N VAL A 95 6.78 -9.94 2.21
CA VAL A 95 6.75 -8.54 1.77
C VAL A 95 5.83 -8.36 0.56
N VAL A 96 5.09 -7.26 0.55
CA VAL A 96 4.36 -6.75 -0.61
C VAL A 96 4.94 -5.40 -1.03
N HIS A 97 4.91 -5.13 -2.33
CA HIS A 97 5.61 -4.00 -2.93
C HIS A 97 4.79 -3.36 -4.05
N ASN A 98 4.71 -2.03 -4.04
CA ASN A 98 4.23 -1.20 -5.14
C ASN A 98 5.37 -0.34 -5.64
N GLY A 99 5.67 -0.35 -6.94
CA GLY A 99 6.74 0.46 -7.49
C GLY A 99 7.81 -0.38 -8.17
N ILE A 100 9.04 0.15 -8.24
CA ILE A 100 10.18 -0.47 -8.89
C ILE A 100 11.42 -0.26 -8.01
N ILE A 101 12.13 -1.35 -7.72
CA ILE A 101 13.49 -1.30 -7.15
C ILE A 101 14.48 -1.27 -8.31
N GLU A 102 15.04 -0.10 -8.62
CA GLU A 102 15.85 0.14 -9.82
C GLU A 102 17.21 -0.58 -9.77
N ASN A 103 17.80 -0.68 -8.58
CA ASN A 103 19.09 -1.36 -8.38
C ASN A 103 18.95 -2.84 -8.02
N PHE A 104 17.81 -3.48 -8.32
CA PHE A 104 17.56 -4.88 -7.94
C PHE A 104 18.61 -5.86 -8.49
N ARG A 105 19.18 -5.60 -9.68
CA ARG A 105 20.20 -6.48 -10.30
C ARG A 105 21.50 -6.50 -9.51
N GLU A 106 21.94 -5.32 -9.05
CA GLU A 106 23.15 -5.17 -8.24
C GLU A 106 22.99 -5.90 -6.90
N LEU A 107 21.87 -5.63 -6.21
CA LEU A 107 21.53 -6.27 -4.94
C LEU A 107 21.35 -7.79 -5.07
N LYS A 108 20.71 -8.26 -6.16
CA LYS A 108 20.53 -9.70 -6.43
C LYS A 108 21.87 -10.39 -6.62
N ALA A 109 22.80 -9.79 -7.37
CA ALA A 109 24.14 -10.34 -7.59
C ALA A 109 24.94 -10.42 -6.28
N GLU A 110 24.89 -9.37 -5.46
CA GLU A 110 25.54 -9.34 -4.14
C GLU A 110 24.99 -10.42 -3.21
N LEU A 111 23.66 -10.53 -3.06
CA LEU A 111 23.02 -11.50 -2.18
C LEU A 111 23.21 -12.94 -2.65
N ALA A 112 23.22 -13.18 -3.97
CA ALA A 112 23.51 -14.48 -4.54
C ALA A 112 24.95 -14.92 -4.25
N ALA A 113 25.93 -14.00 -4.31
CA ALA A 113 27.31 -14.28 -3.91
C ALA A 113 27.44 -14.62 -2.42
N GLN A 114 26.49 -14.18 -1.59
CA GLN A 114 26.38 -14.52 -0.17
C GLN A 114 25.52 -15.77 0.09
N GLY A 115 25.16 -16.52 -0.96
CA GLY A 115 24.44 -17.80 -0.86
C GLY A 115 22.91 -17.66 -0.75
N CYS A 116 22.33 -16.49 -1.01
CA CYS A 116 20.87 -16.33 -1.04
C CYS A 116 20.30 -16.90 -2.36
N ALA A 117 19.32 -17.80 -2.25
CA ALA A 117 18.60 -18.32 -3.40
C ALA A 117 17.46 -17.38 -3.82
N PHE A 118 17.16 -17.35 -5.12
CA PHE A 118 16.07 -16.58 -5.70
C PHE A 118 15.19 -17.50 -6.54
N GLU A 119 13.88 -17.39 -6.38
CA GLU A 119 12.85 -18.22 -6.99
C GLU A 119 12.04 -17.49 -8.05
N THR A 120 12.13 -16.16 -8.11
CA THR A 120 11.26 -15.31 -8.93
C THR A 120 12.03 -14.39 -9.87
N GLU A 121 11.28 -13.82 -10.82
CA GLU A 121 11.78 -12.85 -11.80
C GLU A 121 11.55 -11.40 -11.35
N THR A 122 11.07 -11.20 -10.11
CA THR A 122 10.64 -9.90 -9.61
C THR A 122 11.78 -9.17 -8.90
N ASP A 123 11.73 -7.84 -8.96
CA ASP A 123 12.55 -6.94 -8.17
C ASP A 123 12.18 -7.01 -6.67
N THR A 124 10.91 -7.28 -6.35
CA THR A 124 10.42 -7.40 -4.96
C THR A 124 11.11 -8.50 -4.15
N GLU A 125 11.44 -9.65 -4.75
CA GLU A 125 12.11 -10.74 -4.02
C GLU A 125 13.47 -10.33 -3.47
N VAL A 126 14.16 -9.40 -4.12
CA VAL A 126 15.43 -8.83 -3.65
C VAL A 126 15.25 -8.14 -2.31
N VAL A 127 14.13 -7.45 -2.09
CA VAL A 127 13.82 -6.83 -0.80
C VAL A 127 13.63 -7.88 0.28
N ALA A 128 12.90 -8.96 -0.02
CA ALA A 128 12.67 -10.06 0.91
C ALA A 128 13.99 -10.73 1.33
N GLN A 129 14.86 -11.01 0.36
CA GLN A 129 16.16 -11.63 0.60
C GLN A 129 17.13 -10.69 1.33
N LEU A 130 17.14 -9.40 1.00
CA LEU A 130 17.99 -8.40 1.66
C LEU A 130 17.68 -8.30 3.16
N VAL A 131 16.42 -8.08 3.52
CA VAL A 131 16.01 -7.98 4.93
C VAL A 131 16.25 -9.31 5.66
N SER A 132 15.94 -10.44 5.00
CA SER A 132 16.20 -11.77 5.59
C SER A 132 17.69 -12.03 5.82
N HIS A 133 18.55 -11.57 4.91
CA HIS A 133 20.01 -11.65 5.06
C HIS A 133 20.48 -10.84 6.25
N LEU A 134 20.02 -9.58 6.38
CA LEU A 134 20.33 -8.71 7.52
C LEU A 134 19.84 -9.29 8.86
N MET A 135 18.69 -9.98 8.88
CA MET A 135 18.25 -10.69 10.08
C MET A 135 19.15 -11.89 10.43
N ARG A 136 19.74 -12.56 9.43
CA ARG A 136 20.69 -13.67 9.67
C ARG A 136 22.03 -13.20 10.25
N THR A 137 22.40 -11.94 10.06
CA THR A 137 23.60 -11.36 10.70
C THR A 137 23.39 -10.98 12.16
N GLY A 138 22.18 -11.19 12.71
CA GLY A 138 21.84 -10.97 14.12
C GLY A 138 20.97 -9.73 14.38
N LEU A 139 20.60 -8.97 13.34
CA LEU A 139 19.68 -7.84 13.51
C LEU A 139 18.24 -8.31 13.77
N GLY A 140 17.55 -7.61 14.68
CA GLY A 140 16.11 -7.76 14.84
C GLY A 140 15.34 -7.24 13.61
N PRO A 141 14.04 -7.59 13.45
CA PRO A 141 13.24 -7.21 12.28
C PRO A 141 13.25 -5.71 11.95
N VAL A 142 13.06 -4.86 12.96
CA VAL A 142 13.05 -3.40 12.82
C VAL A 142 14.41 -2.89 12.33
N ALA A 143 15.49 -3.28 13.00
CA ALA A 143 16.85 -2.89 12.62
C ALA A 143 17.27 -3.41 11.25
N ALA A 144 16.80 -4.60 10.86
CA ALA A 144 17.06 -5.16 9.53
C ALA A 144 16.36 -4.37 8.42
N VAL A 145 15.11 -3.91 8.63
CA VAL A 145 14.43 -3.03 7.67
C VAL A 145 15.11 -1.68 7.61
N GLU A 146 15.40 -1.06 8.76
CA GLU A 146 16.12 0.22 8.86
C GLU A 146 17.46 0.18 8.10
N ALA A 147 18.22 -0.90 8.23
CA ALA A 147 19.47 -1.09 7.50
C ALA A 147 19.28 -1.40 5.99
N ALA A 148 18.12 -1.94 5.59
CA ALA A 148 17.82 -2.26 4.20
C ALA A 148 17.36 -1.05 3.39
N LEU A 149 16.52 -0.17 3.97
CA LEU A 149 15.87 0.93 3.25
C LEU A 149 16.85 1.85 2.50
N PRO A 150 17.97 2.32 3.09
CA PRO A 150 18.93 3.19 2.39
C PRO A 150 19.63 2.51 1.19
N ARG A 151 19.57 1.18 1.10
CA ARG A 151 20.17 0.41 0.00
C ARG A 151 19.26 0.28 -1.21
N LEU A 152 17.96 0.57 -1.06
CA LEU A 152 16.97 0.47 -2.13
C LEU A 152 16.93 1.77 -2.92
N ARG A 153 16.99 1.68 -4.24
CA ARG A 153 16.84 2.83 -5.16
C ARG A 153 15.58 2.68 -6.01
N GLY A 154 14.96 3.79 -6.35
CA GLY A 154 13.73 3.85 -7.15
C GLY A 154 12.55 4.39 -6.36
N ALA A 155 11.34 4.11 -6.83
CA ALA A 155 10.11 4.50 -6.17
C ALA A 155 9.36 3.24 -5.72
N PHE A 156 9.13 3.09 -4.42
CA PHE A 156 8.47 1.95 -3.81
C PHE A 156 7.57 2.33 -2.62
N ALA A 157 6.58 1.49 -2.37
CA ALA A 157 5.89 1.34 -1.09
C ALA A 157 5.94 -0.13 -0.69
N LEU A 158 6.27 -0.41 0.56
CA LEU A 158 6.52 -1.75 1.07
C LEU A 158 5.67 -2.01 2.31
N ALA A 159 5.25 -3.25 2.50
CA ALA A 159 4.72 -3.73 3.78
C ALA A 159 5.31 -5.11 4.10
N PHE A 160 5.80 -5.26 5.33
CA PHE A 160 6.50 -6.44 5.82
C PHE A 160 5.73 -7.11 6.95
N LEU A 161 5.68 -8.43 6.89
CA LEU A 161 5.18 -9.33 7.93
C LEU A 161 6.30 -10.28 8.32
N PHE A 162 6.56 -10.49 9.61
CA PHE A 162 7.70 -11.28 10.09
C PHE A 162 7.27 -12.56 10.80
N ALA A 163 7.95 -13.67 10.52
CA ALA A 163 7.73 -14.93 11.21
C ALA A 163 8.00 -14.76 12.72
N GLY A 164 7.11 -15.30 13.55
CA GLY A 164 7.18 -15.22 15.00
C GLY A 164 6.88 -13.85 15.62
N GLN A 165 6.52 -12.82 14.83
CA GLN A 165 6.17 -11.49 15.33
C GLN A 165 4.70 -11.19 15.08
N GLU A 166 3.85 -11.50 16.06
CA GLU A 166 2.40 -11.33 15.94
C GLU A 166 1.91 -9.93 16.28
N ASP A 167 2.80 -9.03 16.70
CA ASP A 167 2.41 -7.74 17.28
C ASP A 167 2.59 -6.55 16.35
N PHE A 168 3.34 -6.70 15.26
CA PHE A 168 3.59 -5.59 14.37
C PHE A 168 3.79 -5.93 12.89
N LEU A 169 3.48 -4.95 12.06
CA LEU A 169 3.90 -4.86 10.65
C LEU A 169 4.87 -3.70 10.50
N ILE A 170 5.67 -3.72 9.43
CA ILE A 170 6.46 -2.55 9.04
C ILE A 170 6.01 -2.07 7.66
N GLY A 171 5.74 -0.79 7.52
CA GLY A 171 5.47 -0.13 6.24
C GLY A 171 6.60 0.83 5.87
N ALA A 172 6.91 1.00 4.59
CA ALA A 172 7.89 2.00 4.14
C ALA A 172 7.48 2.65 2.83
N ARG A 173 7.71 3.95 2.70
CA ARG A 173 7.37 4.76 1.54
C ARG A 173 8.60 5.47 0.98
N HIS A 174 8.76 5.40 -0.33
CA HIS A 174 9.66 6.23 -1.11
C HIS A 174 9.06 6.40 -2.52
N GLY A 175 8.35 7.47 -2.81
CA GLY A 175 7.77 7.80 -4.12
C GLY A 175 6.37 7.22 -4.38
N ALA A 176 6.07 6.00 -3.93
CA ALA A 176 4.72 5.43 -4.03
C ALA A 176 3.88 5.70 -2.76
N PRO A 177 2.56 6.01 -2.88
CA PRO A 177 1.75 6.40 -1.74
C PRO A 177 1.54 5.25 -0.75
N LEU A 178 1.53 5.61 0.54
CA LEU A 178 1.23 4.71 1.66
C LEU A 178 0.62 5.51 2.81
N ALA A 179 -0.40 4.96 3.44
CA ALA A 179 -1.14 5.57 4.54
C ALA A 179 -1.38 4.55 5.67
N VAL A 180 -1.38 5.06 6.89
CA VAL A 180 -1.75 4.32 8.11
C VAL A 180 -3.17 4.70 8.48
N GLY A 181 -4.02 3.71 8.74
CA GLY A 181 -5.37 3.88 9.29
C GLY A 181 -5.43 3.40 10.73
N PHE A 182 -6.17 4.12 11.56
CA PHE A 182 -6.27 3.85 13.00
C PHE A 182 -7.69 3.41 13.37
N GLY A 183 -7.85 2.17 13.82
CA GLY A 183 -9.12 1.63 14.33
C GLY A 183 -9.16 1.56 15.86
N ASP A 184 -10.21 0.94 16.38
CA ASP A 184 -10.32 0.61 17.81
C ASP A 184 -9.55 -0.68 18.13
N GLY A 185 -8.28 -0.51 18.53
CA GLY A 185 -7.42 -1.63 18.89
C GLY A 185 -6.95 -2.49 17.71
N GLU A 186 -7.01 -1.93 16.51
CA GLU A 186 -6.47 -2.45 15.27
C GLU A 186 -5.85 -1.28 14.48
N THR A 187 -4.77 -1.57 13.74
CA THR A 187 -4.14 -0.57 12.86
C THR A 187 -3.99 -1.17 11.47
N TYR A 188 -4.17 -0.31 10.47
CA TYR A 188 -4.23 -0.69 9.05
C TYR A 188 -3.15 0.05 8.27
N LEU A 189 -2.65 -0.58 7.21
CA LEU A 189 -1.71 0.00 6.25
C LEU A 189 -2.34 -0.13 4.86
N GLY A 190 -2.31 0.93 4.06
CA GLY A 190 -2.92 0.91 2.73
C GLY A 190 -2.18 1.81 1.75
N SER A 191 -2.05 1.37 0.50
CA SER A 191 -1.52 2.25 -0.57
C SER A 191 -2.51 3.32 -1.01
N ASP A 192 -3.76 3.25 -0.54
CA ASP A 192 -4.82 4.21 -0.81
C ASP A 192 -5.81 4.24 0.35
N ALA A 193 -6.33 5.43 0.69
CA ALA A 193 -7.35 5.61 1.71
C ALA A 193 -8.64 4.83 1.41
N LEU A 194 -8.97 4.60 0.13
CA LEU A 194 -10.14 3.81 -0.28
C LEU A 194 -10.10 2.36 0.25
N ALA A 195 -8.89 1.79 0.41
CA ALA A 195 -8.73 0.46 0.98
C ALA A 195 -8.95 0.43 2.50
N LEU A 196 -8.73 1.56 3.17
CA LEU A 196 -8.82 1.71 4.63
C LEU A 196 -10.19 2.16 5.09
N ALA A 197 -10.94 2.85 4.23
CA ALA A 197 -12.27 3.41 4.49
C ALA A 197 -13.29 2.44 5.12
N PRO A 198 -13.28 1.10 4.87
CA PRO A 198 -14.18 0.18 5.53
C PRO A 198 -13.90 -0.03 7.02
N PHE A 199 -12.66 0.25 7.45
CA PHE A 199 -12.19 -0.06 8.79
C PHE A 199 -12.04 1.18 9.66
N THR A 200 -11.74 2.33 9.05
CA THR A 200 -11.55 3.58 9.77
C THR A 200 -11.78 4.79 8.86
N ASP A 201 -12.18 5.90 9.45
CA ASP A 201 -12.20 7.23 8.82
C ASP A 201 -11.03 8.11 9.28
N GLU A 202 -10.13 7.62 10.13
CA GLU A 202 -8.98 8.35 10.62
C GLU A 202 -7.68 7.74 10.08
N ILE A 203 -6.94 8.55 9.32
CA ILE A 203 -5.71 8.11 8.69
C ILE A 203 -4.57 9.11 8.87
N THR A 204 -3.37 8.67 8.52
CA THR A 204 -2.18 9.49 8.39
C THR A 204 -1.47 9.07 7.11
N TYR A 205 -1.25 10.02 6.20
CA TYR A 205 -0.39 9.78 5.04
C TYR A 205 1.06 9.84 5.51
N LEU A 206 1.87 8.87 5.06
CA LEU A 206 3.31 8.91 5.27
C LEU A 206 3.91 9.95 4.32
N ASP A 207 4.92 10.69 4.76
CA ASP A 207 5.67 11.59 3.89
C ASP A 207 6.71 10.82 3.07
N GLU A 208 7.37 11.52 2.16
CA GLU A 208 8.43 10.94 1.34
C GLU A 208 9.62 10.49 2.19
N GLY A 209 10.02 9.22 2.06
CA GLY A 209 11.11 8.62 2.83
C GLY A 209 10.70 8.10 4.22
N ASP A 210 9.43 8.27 4.61
CA ASP A 210 8.94 7.75 5.89
C ASP A 210 8.82 6.23 5.88
N TRP A 211 9.04 5.63 7.05
CA TRP A 211 8.68 4.26 7.35
C TRP A 211 8.05 4.17 8.73
N THR A 212 7.34 3.08 8.99
CA THR A 212 6.49 2.97 10.17
C THR A 212 6.43 1.56 10.70
N ILE A 213 6.37 1.46 12.03
CA ILE A 213 6.15 0.23 12.78
C ILE A 213 4.72 0.31 13.29
N LEU A 214 3.84 -0.53 12.75
CA LEU A 214 2.42 -0.56 13.10
C LEU A 214 2.19 -1.63 14.14
N THR A 215 1.53 -1.29 15.24
CA THR A 215 1.04 -2.22 16.27
C THR A 215 -0.48 -2.11 16.37
N ARG A 216 -1.13 -2.87 17.25
CA ARG A 216 -2.58 -2.74 17.50
C ARG A 216 -2.98 -1.40 18.12
N ASP A 217 -2.04 -0.77 18.82
CA ASP A 217 -2.29 0.46 19.59
C ASP A 217 -1.99 1.73 18.78
N GLY A 218 -1.38 1.58 17.60
CA GLY A 218 -1.12 2.68 16.68
C GLY A 218 0.10 2.43 15.80
N ALA A 219 0.83 3.50 15.52
CA ALA A 219 1.98 3.44 14.63
C ALA A 219 3.07 4.41 15.09
N GLU A 220 4.30 3.93 15.18
CA GLU A 220 5.49 4.76 15.26
C GLU A 220 5.93 5.07 13.82
N ILE A 221 6.11 6.34 13.49
CA ILE A 221 6.60 6.78 12.18
C ILE A 221 8.01 7.34 12.36
N ARG A 222 8.91 6.95 11.46
CA ARG A 222 10.29 7.42 11.41
C ARG A 222 10.59 8.01 10.03
N ASP A 223 11.37 9.08 10.01
CA ASP A 223 11.88 9.66 8.77
C ASP A 223 13.03 8.82 8.17
N GLY A 224 13.50 9.21 6.99
CA GLY A 224 14.61 8.53 6.30
C GLY A 224 15.96 8.58 7.03
N ALA A 225 16.09 9.41 8.07
CA ALA A 225 17.26 9.45 8.96
C ALA A 225 17.07 8.58 10.22
N GLY A 226 15.91 7.95 10.39
CA GLY A 226 15.56 7.08 11.52
C GLY A 226 14.99 7.83 12.74
N HIS A 227 14.75 9.14 12.66
CA HIS A 227 14.16 9.88 13.78
C HIS A 227 12.66 9.65 13.84
N VAL A 228 12.14 9.46 15.06
CA VAL A 228 10.70 9.38 15.30
C VAL A 228 10.06 10.75 15.01
N VAL A 229 9.01 10.74 14.20
CA VAL A 229 8.34 11.94 13.72
C VAL A 229 6.83 11.82 13.88
N ALA A 230 6.18 12.96 14.15
CA ALA A 230 4.73 13.05 14.16
C ALA A 230 4.23 13.46 12.77
N ARG A 231 3.15 12.81 12.33
CA ARG A 231 2.42 13.15 11.09
C ARG A 231 0.96 13.44 11.44
N PRO A 232 0.30 14.37 10.74
CA PRO A 232 -1.06 14.77 11.08
C PRO A 232 -2.06 13.63 10.84
N ARG A 233 -2.76 13.23 11.90
CA ARG A 233 -3.94 12.37 11.79
C ARG A 233 -5.10 13.21 11.29
N GLN A 234 -5.72 12.77 10.21
CA GLN A 234 -6.83 13.46 9.58
C GLN A 234 -8.02 12.52 9.44
N LYS A 235 -9.20 13.10 9.63
CA LYS A 235 -10.45 12.40 9.39
C LYS A 235 -10.85 12.59 7.93
N ILE A 236 -11.04 11.50 7.19
CA ILE A 236 -11.55 11.57 5.83
C ILE A 236 -13.05 11.30 5.82
N ALA A 237 -13.79 12.09 5.05
CA ALA A 237 -15.19 11.87 4.83
C ALA A 237 -15.43 10.49 4.18
N THR A 238 -15.96 9.54 4.95
CA THR A 238 -16.28 8.18 4.51
C THR A 238 -17.26 8.15 3.33
N GLN A 239 -18.12 9.16 3.21
CA GLN A 239 -19.01 9.34 2.04
C GLN A 239 -18.25 9.52 0.73
N ALA A 240 -17.02 10.06 0.75
CA ALA A 240 -16.18 10.20 -0.44
C ALA A 240 -15.62 8.86 -0.96
N PHE A 241 -15.66 7.80 -0.14
CA PHE A 241 -15.14 6.46 -0.46
C PHE A 241 -16.22 5.39 -0.65
N LEU A 242 -17.50 5.77 -0.62
CA LEU A 242 -18.60 4.96 -1.14
C LEU A 242 -18.51 4.92 -2.68
N VAL A 243 -17.45 4.26 -3.16
CA VAL A 243 -17.25 3.93 -4.57
C VAL A 243 -18.18 2.76 -4.89
N ASP A 244 -19.45 3.10 -5.11
CA ASP A 244 -20.48 2.18 -5.58
C ASP A 244 -20.82 2.53 -7.04
N LYS A 245 -21.20 1.54 -7.83
CA LYS A 245 -21.78 1.75 -9.16
C LYS A 245 -23.21 2.28 -9.05
N GLY A 246 -23.86 2.15 -7.90
CA GLY A 246 -25.25 2.54 -7.71
C GLY A 246 -26.15 1.84 -8.73
N ASN A 247 -26.97 2.61 -9.44
CA ASN A 247 -27.88 2.08 -10.46
C ASN A 247 -27.21 1.82 -11.83
N TYR A 248 -25.89 1.98 -11.94
CA TYR A 248 -25.18 1.80 -13.20
C TYR A 248 -24.50 0.44 -13.29
N ARG A 249 -24.42 -0.09 -14.52
CA ARG A 249 -23.73 -1.36 -14.80
C ARG A 249 -22.20 -1.24 -14.69
N HIS A 250 -21.65 -0.06 -15.00
CA HIS A 250 -20.22 0.22 -15.09
C HIS A 250 -19.87 1.54 -14.41
N PHE A 251 -18.70 1.63 -13.77
CA PHE A 251 -18.20 2.89 -13.20
C PHE A 251 -18.08 3.99 -14.26
N MET A 252 -17.54 3.68 -15.44
CA MET A 252 -17.47 4.62 -16.57
C MET A 252 -18.85 5.20 -16.93
N ALA A 253 -19.91 4.37 -16.91
CA ALA A 253 -21.27 4.84 -17.21
C ALA A 253 -21.78 5.78 -16.10
N LYS A 254 -21.57 5.42 -14.82
CA LYS A 254 -21.88 6.28 -13.68
C LYS A 254 -21.17 7.63 -13.79
N GLU A 255 -19.86 7.62 -13.94
CA GLU A 255 -19.00 8.81 -13.96
C GLU A 255 -19.35 9.75 -15.13
N ILE A 256 -19.75 9.22 -16.29
CA ILE A 256 -20.26 10.04 -17.41
C ILE A 256 -21.56 10.75 -17.04
N HIS A 257 -22.50 10.05 -16.39
CA HIS A 257 -23.80 10.63 -16.02
C HIS A 257 -23.72 11.57 -14.83
N GLU A 258 -22.73 11.42 -13.96
CA GLU A 258 -22.49 12.30 -12.81
C GLU A 258 -21.80 13.62 -13.19
N GLN A 259 -21.32 13.78 -14.43
CA GLN A 259 -20.64 15.00 -14.87
C GLN A 259 -21.41 16.30 -14.56
N PRO A 260 -22.74 16.42 -14.77
CA PRO A 260 -23.45 17.66 -14.45
C PRO A 260 -23.36 18.04 -12.97
N GLU A 261 -23.48 17.06 -12.07
CA GLU A 261 -23.36 17.27 -10.63
C GLU A 261 -21.91 17.63 -10.24
N VAL A 262 -20.93 16.87 -10.73
CA VAL A 262 -19.51 17.07 -10.44
C VAL A 262 -19.03 18.45 -10.92
N VAL A 263 -19.46 18.86 -12.11
CA VAL A 263 -19.20 20.21 -12.63
C VAL A 263 -19.84 21.25 -11.71
N GLY A 264 -21.12 21.11 -11.35
CA GLY A 264 -21.79 22.04 -10.43
C GLY A 264 -21.06 22.18 -9.08
N ARG A 265 -20.65 21.07 -8.48
CA ARG A 265 -19.85 21.05 -7.24
C ARG A 265 -18.49 21.73 -7.39
N THR A 266 -17.82 21.52 -8.53
CA THR A 266 -16.54 22.16 -8.83
C THR A 266 -16.70 23.68 -8.92
N PHE A 267 -17.73 24.15 -9.64
CA PHE A 267 -18.03 25.58 -9.75
C PHE A 267 -18.36 26.20 -8.39
N ALA A 268 -19.19 25.54 -7.58
CA ALA A 268 -19.58 26.04 -6.26
C ALA A 268 -18.38 26.23 -5.30
N HIS A 269 -17.28 25.50 -5.52
CA HIS A 269 -16.07 25.62 -4.69
C HIS A 269 -15.15 26.78 -5.11
N TYR A 270 -15.15 27.16 -6.40
CA TYR A 270 -14.20 28.13 -6.96
C TYR A 270 -14.85 29.43 -7.46
N VAL A 271 -16.18 29.52 -7.47
CA VAL A 271 -16.91 30.66 -8.04
C VAL A 271 -17.95 31.17 -7.05
N ASP A 272 -17.87 32.46 -6.75
CA ASP A 272 -18.94 33.21 -6.12
C ASP A 272 -19.96 33.56 -7.20
N LEU A 273 -20.95 32.68 -7.36
CA LEU A 273 -21.99 32.82 -8.39
C LEU A 273 -22.84 34.08 -8.21
N ALA A 274 -23.03 34.54 -6.97
CA ALA A 274 -23.82 35.73 -6.69
C ALA A 274 -23.09 37.01 -7.13
N ALA A 275 -21.77 37.05 -6.91
CA ALA A 275 -20.93 38.18 -7.33
C ALA A 275 -20.37 38.03 -8.76
N GLY A 276 -20.62 36.90 -9.43
CA GLY A 276 -20.14 36.63 -10.79
C GLY A 276 -18.62 36.64 -10.92
N ARG A 277 -17.89 36.20 -9.88
CA ARG A 277 -16.42 36.23 -9.82
C ARG A 277 -15.83 34.90 -9.35
N VAL A 278 -14.60 34.63 -9.76
CA VAL A 278 -13.81 33.53 -9.21
C VAL A 278 -13.45 33.85 -7.76
N ALA A 279 -13.67 32.90 -6.87
CA ALA A 279 -13.30 32.94 -5.47
C ALA A 279 -12.47 31.70 -5.15
N LEU A 280 -11.15 31.82 -5.27
CA LEU A 280 -10.26 30.71 -4.92
C LEU A 280 -10.27 30.50 -3.40
N PRO A 281 -10.34 29.25 -2.91
CA PRO A 281 -10.39 28.94 -1.49
C PRO A 281 -9.10 29.32 -0.74
N GLU A 282 -7.99 29.42 -1.47
CA GLU A 282 -6.68 29.75 -0.93
C GLU A 282 -5.99 30.85 -1.74
N ALA A 283 -5.15 31.65 -1.07
CA ALA A 283 -4.31 32.63 -1.74
C ALA A 283 -3.20 31.91 -2.49
N LEU A 284 -3.08 32.20 -3.79
CA LEU A 284 -2.00 31.64 -4.60
C LEU A 284 -0.65 32.31 -4.26
N PRO A 285 0.47 31.59 -4.34
CA PRO A 285 1.79 32.15 -4.07
C PRO A 285 2.31 33.07 -5.20
N PHE A 286 1.47 33.43 -6.16
CA PHE A 286 1.78 34.27 -7.31
C PHE A 286 0.55 35.05 -7.78
N ASP A 287 0.80 36.14 -8.53
CA ASP A 287 -0.23 36.93 -9.19
C ASP A 287 -0.29 36.57 -10.69
N PHE A 288 -1.45 36.07 -11.15
CA PHE A 288 -1.68 35.75 -12.57
C PHE A 288 -1.42 36.92 -13.51
N ALA A 289 -1.66 38.16 -13.10
CA ALA A 289 -1.45 39.34 -13.94
C ALA A 289 0.03 39.59 -14.28
N THR A 290 0.94 39.03 -13.47
CA THR A 290 2.40 39.20 -13.64
C THR A 290 3.04 38.07 -14.46
N LEU A 291 2.31 36.99 -14.72
CA LEU A 291 2.83 35.83 -15.44
C LEU A 291 2.90 36.11 -16.95
N THR A 292 4.07 35.90 -17.55
CA THR A 292 4.28 36.04 -18.99
C THR A 292 4.15 34.72 -19.76
N ARG A 293 4.14 33.58 -19.04
CA ARG A 293 4.05 32.24 -19.62
C ARG A 293 3.45 31.26 -18.63
N ILE A 294 2.57 30.39 -19.13
CA ILE A 294 2.06 29.21 -18.43
C ILE A 294 2.47 27.98 -19.23
N SER A 295 3.00 26.97 -18.57
CA SER A 295 3.25 25.65 -19.16
C SER A 295 2.43 24.63 -18.39
N ILE A 296 1.68 23.80 -19.10
CA ILE A 296 0.85 22.73 -18.54
C ILE A 296 1.43 21.41 -19.03
N THR A 297 1.67 20.48 -18.12
CA THR A 297 2.08 19.10 -18.41
C THR A 297 1.11 18.18 -17.68
N ALA A 298 0.57 17.18 -18.39
CA ALA A 298 -0.42 16.24 -17.88
C ALA A 298 -0.14 14.84 -18.43
#